data_AF-A0A938GWQ4-F1
#
_entry.id   AF-A0A938GWQ4-F1
#
_cell.length_a   1.000
_cell.length_b   1.000
_cell.length_c   1.000
_cell.angle_alpha   90.00
_cell.angle_beta   90.00
_cell.angle_gamma   90.00
#
_symmetry.space_group_name_H-M   'P 1'
#
loop_
_entity.id
_entity.type
_entity.pdbx_description
1 polymer ?
#
loop_
_entity_poly.entity_id
_entity_poly.type
_entity_poly.pdbx_seq_one_letter_code
_entity_poly.pdbx_strand_id
1 'polypeptide(L)'
;DGERVPRAGTGGDLLALRRYRPGDSHRLIHWKASARSRTLLVRQFAAESAEGYSMWLRTEEAVWPRPEQFELLIGFVATLAEDLFRGGQLRDVAIDAEPPRPVRRVHDLEMLLDRLAEVRPAAQVAAPAAEAMVARLNLMTFAPEGTRGVAALVDGRKAATV
;
A
#
# COMPACT_ATOMS: atom_id res chain seq x y z
N ASP A 1 23.40 -40.65 -0.44
CA ASP A 1 22.31 -39.90 -1.11
C ASP A 1 21.72 -38.88 -0.16
N GLY A 2 21.78 -37.60 -0.53
CA GLY A 2 21.25 -36.50 0.28
C GLY A 2 20.62 -35.47 -0.65
N GLU A 3 19.31 -35.58 -0.84
CA GLU A 3 18.51 -34.61 -1.59
C GLU A 3 18.66 -33.23 -0.97
N ARG A 4 19.17 -32.27 -1.76
CA ARG A 4 19.07 -30.86 -1.41
C ARG A 4 17.67 -30.38 -1.75
N VAL A 5 16.85 -30.19 -0.73
CA VAL A 5 15.58 -29.46 -0.84
C VAL A 5 15.86 -28.05 -1.40
N PRO A 6 15.27 -27.66 -2.54
CA PRO A 6 15.36 -26.29 -3.01
C PRO A 6 14.59 -25.41 -2.03
N ARG A 7 15.31 -24.59 -1.25
CA ARG A 7 14.67 -23.54 -0.45
C ARG A 7 14.13 -22.48 -1.38
N ALA A 8 12.82 -22.26 -1.31
CA ALA A 8 12.09 -21.21 -2.02
C ALA A 8 12.82 -19.87 -1.86
N GLY A 9 13.09 -19.20 -2.98
CA GLY A 9 13.58 -17.84 -2.97
C GLY A 9 12.46 -16.90 -2.55
N THR A 10 12.70 -16.08 -1.52
CA THR A 10 12.03 -14.79 -1.33
C THR A 10 12.48 -13.88 -2.47
N GLY A 11 11.80 -14.01 -3.60
CA GLY A 11 12.20 -13.47 -4.89
C GLY A 11 11.53 -12.13 -5.16
N GLY A 12 12.11 -11.05 -4.66
CA GLY A 12 12.03 -9.78 -5.37
C GLY A 12 12.88 -9.87 -6.64
N ASP A 13 12.46 -9.23 -7.73
CA ASP A 13 13.28 -9.17 -8.94
C ASP A 13 14.59 -8.40 -8.66
N LEU A 14 15.70 -8.87 -9.24
CA LEU A 14 16.99 -8.17 -9.15
C LEU A 14 16.88 -6.81 -9.85
N LEU A 15 16.84 -5.73 -9.08
CA LEU A 15 16.76 -4.35 -9.59
C LEU A 15 18.11 -3.87 -10.10
N ALA A 16 19.16 -4.00 -9.28
CA ALA A 16 20.49 -3.50 -9.60
C ALA A 16 21.57 -4.14 -8.72
N LEU A 17 22.84 -3.95 -9.11
CA LEU A 17 23.98 -4.15 -8.22
C LEU A 17 24.41 -2.80 -7.64
N ARG A 18 24.66 -2.73 -6.33
CA ARG A 18 25.28 -1.55 -5.69
C ARG A 18 26.50 -1.90 -4.89
N ARG A 19 27.31 -0.89 -4.56
CA ARG A 19 28.42 -1.03 -3.61
C ARG A 19 27.90 -1.42 -2.22
N TYR A 20 28.60 -2.36 -1.61
CA TYR A 20 28.41 -2.76 -0.21
C TYR A 20 28.58 -1.55 0.71
N ARG A 21 27.73 -1.48 1.72
CA ARG A 21 27.81 -0.54 2.84
C ARG A 21 27.82 -1.33 4.16
N PRO A 22 28.53 -0.85 5.19
CA PRO A 22 28.42 -1.43 6.52
C PRO A 22 26.95 -1.57 6.94
N GLY A 23 26.54 -2.77 7.35
CA GLY A 23 25.15 -3.13 7.66
C GLY A 23 24.47 -3.99 6.60
N ASP A 24 25.01 -4.10 5.39
CA ASP A 24 24.46 -4.99 4.37
C ASP A 24 24.69 -6.47 4.71
N SER A 25 23.67 -7.28 4.46
CA SER A 25 23.74 -8.73 4.62
C SER A 25 24.73 -9.34 3.62
N HIS A 26 25.70 -10.12 4.13
CA HIS A 26 26.69 -10.82 3.30
C HIS A 26 26.06 -11.84 2.35
N ARG A 27 24.86 -12.34 2.68
CA ARG A 27 24.09 -13.26 1.82
C ARG A 27 23.70 -12.63 0.49
N LEU A 28 23.64 -11.29 0.44
CA LEU A 28 23.26 -10.55 -0.75
C LEU A 28 24.47 -10.21 -1.64
N ILE A 29 25.70 -10.56 -1.23
CA ILE A 29 26.91 -10.28 -2.02
C ILE A 29 26.86 -11.06 -3.33
N HIS A 30 27.06 -10.33 -4.43
CA HIS A 30 27.21 -10.89 -5.76
C HIS A 30 28.70 -11.19 -6.03
N TRP A 31 29.17 -12.34 -5.54
CA TRP A 31 30.59 -12.71 -5.56
C TRP A 31 31.23 -12.62 -6.96
N LYS A 32 30.55 -13.11 -8.00
CA LYS A 32 31.08 -13.07 -9.38
C LYS A 32 31.32 -11.65 -9.90
N ALA A 33 30.43 -10.72 -9.56
CA ALA A 33 30.57 -9.33 -10.00
C ALA A 33 31.63 -8.61 -9.15
N SER A 34 31.66 -8.91 -7.85
CA SER A 34 32.62 -8.36 -6.90
C SER A 34 34.06 -8.77 -7.23
N ALA A 35 34.27 -10.02 -7.63
CA ALA A 35 35.58 -10.50 -8.07
C ALA A 35 36.08 -9.77 -9.33
N ARG A 36 35.18 -9.52 -10.30
CA ARG A 36 35.51 -8.80 -11.53
C ARG A 36 35.80 -7.31 -11.29
N SER A 37 35.06 -6.66 -10.40
CA SER A 37 35.21 -5.22 -10.12
C SER A 37 36.18 -4.89 -8.97
N ARG A 38 36.73 -5.91 -8.28
CA ARG A 38 37.51 -5.78 -7.04
C ARG A 38 36.83 -4.92 -5.96
N THR A 39 35.50 -4.84 -6.00
CA THR A 39 34.68 -4.06 -5.06
C THR A 39 33.52 -4.93 -4.61
N LEU A 40 33.21 -4.97 -3.31
CA LEU A 40 32.05 -5.72 -2.84
C LEU A 40 30.76 -5.10 -3.39
N LEU A 41 30.03 -5.90 -4.18
CA LEU A 41 28.75 -5.55 -4.76
C LEU A 41 27.65 -6.40 -4.12
N VAL A 42 26.57 -5.76 -3.71
CA VAL A 42 25.38 -6.41 -3.17
C VAL A 42 24.23 -6.34 -4.18
N ARG A 43 23.47 -7.42 -4.27
CA ARG A 43 22.21 -7.48 -5.03
C ARG A 43 21.21 -6.55 -4.33
N GLN A 44 20.73 -5.56 -5.05
CA GLN A 44 19.50 -4.85 -4.69
C GLN A 44 18.37 -5.55 -5.41
N PHE A 45 17.45 -6.07 -4.62
CA PHE A 45 16.17 -6.50 -5.12
C PHE A 45 15.26 -5.28 -5.14
N ALA A 46 14.32 -5.23 -6.08
CA ALA A 46 13.16 -4.37 -5.89
C ALA A 46 12.56 -4.74 -4.53
N ALA A 47 12.08 -3.76 -3.75
CA ALA A 47 11.24 -4.10 -2.61
C ALA A 47 10.14 -5.05 -3.13
N GLU A 48 9.84 -6.13 -2.40
CA GLU A 48 8.65 -6.94 -2.69
C GLU A 48 7.43 -6.02 -2.47
N SER A 49 7.05 -5.34 -3.53
CA SER A 49 5.74 -4.78 -3.75
C SER A 49 5.31 -5.25 -5.13
N ALA A 50 5.37 -6.57 -5.36
CA ALA A 50 4.78 -7.19 -6.54
C ALA A 50 3.24 -6.99 -6.59
N GLU A 51 2.70 -6.44 -5.50
CA GLU A 51 1.30 -6.37 -5.20
C GLU A 51 1.04 -4.95 -4.67
N GLY A 52 0.61 -4.02 -5.53
CA GLY A 52 0.21 -2.68 -5.11
C GLY A 52 -0.89 -2.67 -4.04
N TYR A 53 -1.32 -1.52 -3.55
CA TYR A 53 -2.36 -1.39 -2.55
C TYR A 53 -3.73 -1.17 -3.21
N SER A 54 -4.75 -1.79 -2.61
CA SER A 54 -6.15 -1.41 -2.85
C SER A 54 -6.61 -0.60 -1.65
N MET A 55 -7.29 0.53 -1.84
CA MET A 55 -7.81 1.32 -0.73
C MET A 55 -9.31 1.14 -0.62
N TRP A 56 -9.79 0.99 0.61
CA TRP A 56 -11.21 0.96 0.90
C TRP A 56 -11.56 2.01 1.94
N LEU A 57 -12.26 3.03 1.47
CA LEU A 57 -12.75 4.11 2.29
C LEU A 57 -14.18 3.78 2.74
N ARG A 58 -14.35 3.68 4.05
CA ARG A 58 -15.65 3.51 4.71
C ARG A 58 -16.06 4.86 5.30
N THR A 59 -17.23 5.37 4.95
CA THR A 59 -17.69 6.72 5.28
C THR A 59 -18.83 6.71 6.30
N GLU A 60 -19.14 5.56 6.91
CA GLU A 60 -20.24 5.46 7.85
C GLU A 60 -20.13 6.49 8.97
N GLU A 61 -21.21 7.24 9.20
CA GLU A 61 -21.30 8.22 10.28
C GLU A 61 -21.10 7.57 11.65
N ALA A 62 -21.53 6.31 11.81
CA ALA A 62 -21.29 5.52 13.02
C ALA A 62 -19.80 5.26 13.30
N VAL A 63 -18.96 5.21 12.26
CA VAL A 63 -17.50 5.07 12.37
C VAL A 63 -16.85 6.44 12.54
N TRP A 64 -17.38 7.47 11.87
CA TRP A 64 -16.84 8.83 11.85
C TRP A 64 -17.80 9.86 12.46
N PRO A 65 -18.11 9.79 13.76
CA PRO A 65 -19.12 10.65 14.40
C PRO A 65 -18.66 12.11 14.56
N ARG A 66 -17.38 12.40 14.34
CA ARG A 66 -16.78 13.73 14.49
C ARG A 66 -16.45 14.31 13.13
N PRO A 67 -17.07 15.43 12.72
CA PRO A 67 -16.83 16.04 11.41
C PRO A 67 -15.35 16.36 11.15
N GLU A 68 -14.62 16.86 12.15
CA GLU A 68 -13.21 17.19 12.02
C GLU A 68 -12.33 15.98 11.73
N GLN A 69 -12.69 14.81 12.26
CA GLN A 69 -11.96 13.57 12.06
C GLN A 69 -12.28 12.96 10.68
N PHE A 70 -13.51 13.17 10.19
CA PHE A 70 -13.90 12.81 8.84
C PHE A 70 -13.16 13.64 7.80
N GLU A 71 -13.08 14.96 7.97
CA GLU A 71 -12.30 15.82 7.07
C GLU A 71 -10.81 15.43 7.06
N LEU A 72 -10.26 15.07 8.24
CA LEU A 72 -8.89 14.56 8.34
C LEU A 72 -8.71 13.23 7.58
N LEU A 73 -9.68 12.32 7.67
CA LEU A 73 -9.69 11.08 6.89
C LEU A 73 -9.64 11.38 5.39
N ILE A 74 -10.50 12.27 4.88
CA ILE A 74 -10.55 12.59 3.45
C ILE A 74 -9.20 13.14 2.97
N GLY A 75 -8.62 14.10 3.70
CA GLY A 75 -7.30 14.66 3.38
C GLY A 75 -6.18 13.62 3.44
N PHE A 76 -6.23 12.72 4.42
CA PHE A 76 -5.23 11.66 4.57
C PHE A 76 -5.32 10.61 3.45
N VAL A 77 -6.53 10.19 3.08
CA VAL A 77 -6.79 9.28 1.96
C VAL A 77 -6.31 9.89 0.66
N ALA A 78 -6.61 11.17 0.40
CA ALA A 78 -6.13 11.88 -0.78
C ALA A 78 -4.60 11.87 -0.87
N THR A 79 -3.91 12.23 0.23
CA THR A 79 -2.45 12.25 0.31
C THR A 79 -1.85 10.86 0.03
N LEU A 80 -2.38 9.82 0.68
CA LEU A 80 -1.92 8.45 0.48
C LEU A 80 -2.18 7.95 -0.95
N ALA A 81 -3.32 8.29 -1.54
CA ALA A 81 -3.64 7.92 -2.91
C ALA A 81 -2.63 8.55 -3.89
N GLU A 82 -2.29 9.82 -3.72
CA GLU A 82 -1.28 10.51 -4.53
C GLU A 82 0.11 9.88 -4.39
N ASP A 83 0.55 9.63 -3.15
CA ASP A 83 1.86 9.03 -2.87
C ASP A 83 1.98 7.62 -3.46
N LEU A 84 0.95 6.79 -3.26
CA LEU A 84 0.90 5.42 -3.80
C LEU A 84 0.80 5.43 -5.32
N PHE A 85 0.04 6.36 -5.91
CA PHE A 85 -0.03 6.50 -7.36
C PHE A 85 1.32 6.90 -7.96
N ARG A 86 2.00 7.89 -7.36
CA ARG A 86 3.34 8.34 -7.77
C ARG A 86 4.38 7.22 -7.67
N GLY A 87 4.24 6.34 -6.67
CA GLY A 87 5.05 5.14 -6.50
C GLY A 87 4.72 4.00 -7.46
N GLY A 88 3.66 4.10 -8.27
CA GLY A 88 3.17 3.00 -9.11
C GLY A 88 2.56 1.85 -8.30
N GLN A 89 2.14 2.14 -7.07
CA GLN A 89 1.67 1.16 -6.09
C GLN A 89 0.16 1.24 -5.85
N LEU A 90 -0.57 2.24 -6.34
CA LEU A 90 -2.03 2.29 -6.20
C LEU A 90 -2.72 1.43 -7.28
N ARG A 91 -3.49 0.41 -6.87
CA ARG A 91 -4.25 -0.44 -7.80
C ARG A 91 -5.66 0.08 -8.03
N ASP A 92 -6.44 0.22 -6.97
CA ASP A 92 -7.84 0.59 -7.07
C ASP A 92 -8.32 1.15 -5.74
N VAL A 93 -9.42 1.90 -5.80
CA VAL A 93 -10.07 2.50 -4.64
C VAL A 93 -11.56 2.20 -4.70
N ALA A 94 -12.13 1.76 -3.58
CA ALA A 94 -13.56 1.69 -3.36
C ALA A 94 -13.96 2.66 -2.24
N ILE A 95 -15.14 3.26 -2.40
CA ILE A 95 -15.80 4.06 -1.36
C ILE A 95 -17.08 3.32 -1.01
N ASP A 96 -17.22 2.95 0.26
CA ASP A 96 -18.39 2.28 0.81
C ASP A 96 -18.77 0.99 0.05
N ALA A 97 -20.01 0.94 -0.45
CA ALA A 97 -20.59 -0.16 -1.19
C ALA A 97 -20.33 -0.09 -2.70
N GLU A 98 -19.55 0.88 -3.18
CA GLU A 98 -19.26 1.00 -4.59
C GLU A 98 -18.26 -0.05 -5.07
N PRO A 99 -18.35 -0.49 -6.34
CA PRO A 99 -17.34 -1.36 -6.92
C PRO A 99 -15.97 -0.66 -6.94
N PRO A 100 -14.87 -1.39 -6.67
CA PRO A 100 -13.52 -0.83 -6.74
C PRO A 100 -13.21 -0.31 -8.14
N ARG A 101 -12.70 0.93 -8.20
CA ARG A 101 -12.32 1.59 -9.44
C ARG A 101 -10.80 1.56 -9.59
N PRO A 102 -10.27 0.98 -10.67
CA PRO A 102 -8.85 1.03 -10.95
C PRO A 102 -8.34 2.46 -11.09
N VAL A 103 -7.16 2.72 -10.53
CA VAL A 103 -6.41 3.96 -10.76
C VAL A 103 -5.15 3.59 -11.53
N ARG A 104 -5.08 3.99 -12.80
CA ARG A 104 -3.99 3.59 -13.72
C ARG A 104 -3.32 4.80 -14.36
N ARG A 105 -4.04 5.91 -14.47
CA ARG A 105 -3.62 7.15 -15.13
C ARG A 105 -3.88 8.33 -14.21
N VAL A 106 -3.24 9.46 -14.53
CA VAL A 106 -3.41 10.72 -13.79
C VAL A 106 -4.89 11.14 -13.77
N HIS A 107 -5.59 10.99 -14.90
CA HIS A 107 -7.03 11.28 -14.97
C HIS A 107 -7.87 10.46 -13.98
N ASP A 108 -7.54 9.17 -13.77
CA ASP A 108 -8.26 8.33 -12.81
C ASP A 108 -8.05 8.82 -11.37
N LEU A 109 -6.84 9.31 -11.07
CA LEU A 109 -6.49 9.92 -9.79
C LEU A 109 -7.23 11.25 -9.60
N GLU A 110 -7.26 12.12 -10.61
CA GLU A 110 -8.02 13.38 -10.56
C GLU A 110 -9.50 13.13 -10.29
N MET A 111 -10.13 12.18 -11.00
CA MET A 111 -11.52 11.82 -10.72
C MET A 111 -11.72 11.25 -9.31
N LEU A 112 -10.75 10.52 -8.77
CA LEU A 112 -10.80 10.05 -7.38
C LEU A 112 -10.76 11.24 -6.42
N LEU A 113 -9.85 12.20 -6.63
CA LEU A 113 -9.71 13.39 -5.77
C LEU A 113 -10.96 14.27 -5.81
N ASP A 114 -11.54 14.50 -7.00
CA ASP A 114 -12.80 15.22 -7.15
C ASP A 114 -13.92 14.53 -6.37
N ARG A 115 -14.00 13.20 -6.48
CA ARG A 115 -14.99 12.42 -5.71
C ARG A 115 -14.75 12.54 -4.22
N LEU A 116 -13.51 12.43 -3.75
CA LEU A 116 -13.16 12.56 -2.33
C LEU A 116 -13.60 13.91 -1.76
N ALA A 117 -13.48 14.99 -2.53
CA ALA A 117 -13.93 16.33 -2.13
C ALA A 117 -15.45 16.44 -1.96
N GLU A 118 -16.23 15.59 -2.62
CA GLU A 118 -17.70 15.59 -2.54
C GLU A 118 -18.26 14.61 -1.49
N VAL A 119 -17.45 13.69 -0.97
CA VAL A 119 -17.90 12.65 -0.04
C VAL A 119 -18.43 13.27 1.25
N ARG A 120 -19.56 12.72 1.73
CA ARG A 120 -20.15 13.04 3.03
C ARG A 120 -20.29 11.77 3.86
N PRO A 121 -20.29 11.87 5.20
CA PRO A 121 -20.59 10.72 6.05
C PRO A 121 -21.93 10.09 5.68
N ALA A 122 -21.94 8.78 5.46
CA ALA A 122 -23.14 8.04 5.12
C ALA A 122 -23.84 7.52 6.37
N ALA A 123 -25.12 7.81 6.53
CA ALA A 123 -25.93 7.27 7.63
C ALA A 123 -26.07 5.73 7.55
N GLN A 124 -26.08 5.18 6.33
CA GLN A 124 -26.13 3.74 6.10
C GLN A 124 -25.37 3.36 4.82
N VAL A 125 -24.50 2.36 4.93
CA VAL A 125 -23.74 1.80 3.80
C VAL A 125 -24.23 0.39 3.53
N ALA A 126 -24.56 0.10 2.26
CA ALA A 126 -25.00 -1.21 1.84
C ALA A 126 -23.86 -2.25 1.94
N ALA A 127 -24.19 -3.50 2.23
CA ALA A 127 -23.21 -4.57 2.48
C ALA A 127 -22.41 -5.13 1.26
N PRO A 128 -22.85 -5.08 -0.02
CA PRO A 128 -22.35 -6.03 -1.01
C PRO A 128 -20.91 -5.80 -1.55
N ALA A 129 -20.34 -4.59 -1.51
CA ALA A 129 -18.95 -4.40 -1.98
C ALA A 129 -17.87 -4.82 -0.96
N ALA A 130 -18.27 -5.11 0.27
CA ALA A 130 -17.35 -5.51 1.33
C ALA A 130 -16.59 -6.81 0.99
N GLU A 131 -17.30 -7.81 0.46
CA GLU A 131 -16.70 -9.13 0.20
C GLU A 131 -15.62 -9.09 -0.88
N ALA A 132 -15.87 -8.38 -1.99
CA ALA A 132 -14.92 -8.27 -3.10
C ALA A 132 -13.63 -7.54 -2.68
N MET A 133 -13.75 -6.58 -1.76
CA MET A 133 -12.63 -5.81 -1.27
C MET A 133 -11.83 -6.59 -0.22
N VAL A 134 -12.49 -7.27 0.72
CA VAL A 134 -11.84 -8.09 1.76
C VAL A 134 -10.98 -9.22 1.18
N ALA A 135 -11.27 -9.69 -0.03
CA ALA A 135 -10.45 -10.68 -0.73
C ALA A 135 -9.15 -10.10 -1.35
N ARG A 136 -8.95 -8.78 -1.35
CA ARG A 136 -7.75 -8.12 -1.90
C ARG A 136 -6.58 -8.26 -0.94
N LEU A 137 -5.41 -8.58 -1.48
CA LEU A 137 -4.13 -8.51 -0.76
C LEU A 137 -3.68 -7.05 -0.65
N ASN A 138 -2.95 -6.71 0.42
CA ASN A 138 -2.49 -5.35 0.70
C ASN A 138 -3.64 -4.33 0.71
N LEU A 139 -4.75 -4.72 1.35
CA LEU A 139 -5.93 -3.89 1.49
C LEU A 139 -5.67 -2.82 2.55
N MET A 140 -5.66 -1.56 2.13
CA MET A 140 -5.60 -0.40 3.00
C MET A 140 -7.00 0.04 3.41
N THR A 141 -7.25 0.05 4.72
CA THR A 141 -8.47 0.53 5.37
C THR A 141 -8.15 1.64 6.36
N PHE A 142 -9.17 2.33 6.85
CA PHE A 142 -9.01 3.49 7.72
C PHE A 142 -9.91 3.37 8.94
N ALA A 143 -9.40 3.82 10.09
CA ALA A 143 -10.15 3.83 11.33
C ALA A 143 -9.81 5.08 12.17
N PRO A 144 -10.76 5.57 12.99
CA PRO A 144 -10.49 6.58 14.00
C PRO A 144 -9.36 6.13 14.94
N GLU A 145 -8.39 7.02 15.22
CA GLU A 145 -7.35 6.79 16.23
C GLU A 145 -7.41 7.88 17.31
N GLY A 146 -7.71 7.47 18.55
CA GLY A 146 -7.82 8.40 19.67
C GLY A 146 -8.94 9.43 19.48
N THR A 147 -8.70 10.65 19.95
CA THR A 147 -9.70 11.73 19.97
C THR A 147 -9.78 12.52 18.66
N ARG A 148 -8.70 12.54 17.87
CA ARG A 148 -8.58 13.39 16.68
C ARG A 148 -7.83 12.76 15.50
N GLY A 149 -7.20 11.59 15.68
CA GLY A 149 -6.32 11.03 14.67
C GLY A 149 -7.02 10.05 13.73
N VAL A 150 -6.34 9.69 12.64
CA VAL A 150 -6.80 8.68 11.70
C VAL A 150 -5.67 7.68 11.45
N ALA A 151 -5.95 6.40 11.65
CA ALA A 151 -5.01 5.34 11.31
C ALA A 151 -5.33 4.74 9.94
N ALA A 152 -4.30 4.51 9.13
CA ALA A 152 -4.35 3.65 7.96
C ALA A 152 -3.84 2.25 8.34
N LEU A 153 -4.58 1.21 7.99
CA LEU A 153 -4.27 -0.18 8.29
C LEU A 153 -4.14 -0.97 7.00
N VAL A 154 -3.04 -1.71 6.82
CA VAL A 154 -2.87 -2.66 5.73
C VAL A 154 -3.12 -4.06 6.27
N ASP A 155 -4.11 -4.76 5.71
CA ASP A 155 -4.53 -6.09 6.14
C ASP A 155 -4.75 -6.18 7.67
N GLY A 156 -5.36 -5.13 8.23
CA GLY A 156 -5.65 -5.00 9.66
C GLY A 156 -4.46 -4.58 10.55
N ARG A 157 -3.27 -4.35 9.98
CA ARG A 157 -2.08 -3.88 10.72
C ARG A 157 -1.85 -2.39 10.46
N LYS A 158 -1.72 -1.59 11.52
CA LYS A 158 -1.45 -0.15 11.39
C LYS A 158 -0.17 0.10 10.59
N ALA A 159 -0.28 0.90 9.53
CA ALA A 159 0.80 1.26 8.62
C ALA A 159 1.20 2.73 8.75
N ALA A 160 0.22 3.63 8.95
CA ALA A 160 0.43 5.06 9.10
C ALA A 160 -0.66 5.68 9.99
N THR A 161 -0.41 6.90 10.48
CA THR A 161 -1.37 7.68 11.27
C THR A 161 -1.11 9.18 11.09
N VAL A 162 -2.16 9.98 11.27
CA VAL A 162 -2.15 11.45 11.26
C VAL A 162 -3.01 12.01 12.39
#